data_AF-A0A8X6HP34-F1
#
_entry.id   AF-A0A8X6HP34-F1
#
_cell.length_a   1.000
_cell.length_b   1.000
_cell.length_c   1.000
_cell.angle_alpha   90.00
_cell.angle_beta   90.00
_cell.angle_gamma   90.00
#
_symmetry.space_group_name_H-M   'P 1'
#
loop_
_entity.id
_entity.type
_entity.pdbx_description
1 polymer ?
#
loop_
_entity_poly.entity_id
_entity_poly.type
_entity_poly.pdbx_seq_one_letter_code
_entity_poly.pdbx_strand_id
1 'polypeptide(L)'
;MLATELGLAPSDNLKIIELKDLITNSDGYDEEFVKDVLNVIVEERTTTEKQKAMELEDKQKAVAVAQQQEREFELEKLRIQLEMQKLSQAPVVSQQLENPKLELNRIIPRFNSKEDEMGLYLTIFERQAKFLNIPEKTWTAYLIGSLPPDIAQLIAREDENDAQNYEKVKGMLL
;
A
#
# COMPACT_ATOMS: atom_id res chain seq x y z
N MET A 1 33.00 45.10 22.63
CA MET A 1 31.93 45.71 23.44
C MET A 1 32.52 46.30 24.70
N LEU A 2 32.71 45.60 25.83
CA LEU A 2 33.16 46.24 27.08
C LEU A 2 34.43 47.11 26.98
N ALA A 3 35.54 46.60 26.41
CA ALA A 3 36.76 47.42 26.23
C ALA A 3 36.54 48.61 25.28
N THR A 4 35.69 48.44 24.25
CA THR A 4 35.30 49.50 23.32
C THR A 4 34.47 50.59 23.99
N GLU A 5 33.56 50.22 24.91
CA GLU A 5 32.77 51.15 25.74
C GLU A 5 33.66 51.98 26.67
N LEU A 6 34.81 51.43 27.08
CA LEU A 6 35.86 52.14 27.84
C LEU A 6 36.81 52.95 26.94
N GLY A 7 36.54 53.07 25.64
CA GLY A 7 37.39 53.79 24.68
C GLY A 7 38.69 53.08 24.30
N LEU A 8 38.84 51.80 24.65
CA LEU A 8 40.01 50.98 24.33
C LEU A 8 39.81 50.28 22.97
N ALA A 9 40.90 50.12 22.22
CA ALA A 9 40.92 49.37 20.96
C ALA A 9 41.61 48.01 21.16
N PRO A 10 40.92 46.98 21.67
CA PRO A 10 41.49 45.64 21.79
C PRO A 10 41.73 45.02 20.42
N SER A 11 42.84 44.31 20.25
CA SER A 11 43.08 43.44 19.10
C SER A 11 42.26 42.15 19.19
N ASP A 12 41.74 41.66 18.06
CA ASP A 12 40.89 40.46 17.99
C ASP A 12 41.56 39.16 18.50
N ASN A 13 42.90 39.15 18.61
CA ASN A 13 43.69 37.99 19.05
C ASN A 13 44.09 38.04 20.53
N LEU A 14 43.64 39.04 21.30
CA LEU A 14 43.96 39.15 22.72
C LEU A 14 43.37 37.97 23.50
N LYS A 15 44.18 37.38 24.39
CA LYS A 15 43.67 36.39 25.34
C LYS A 15 42.77 37.06 26.36
N ILE A 16 41.84 36.31 26.93
CA ILE A 16 40.90 36.80 27.96
C ILE A 16 41.65 37.44 29.13
N ILE A 17 42.81 36.89 29.53
CA ILE A 17 43.64 37.42 30.61
C ILE A 17 44.24 38.76 30.23
N GLU A 18 44.80 38.89 29.02
CA GLU A 18 45.38 40.14 28.51
C GLU A 18 44.31 41.23 28.32
N LEU A 19 43.11 40.84 27.90
CA LEU A 19 41.96 41.74 27.78
C LEU A 19 41.46 42.21 29.14
N LYS A 20 41.40 41.31 30.13
CA LYS A 20 41.06 41.64 31.51
C LYS A 20 42.05 42.65 32.07
N ASP A 21 43.35 42.38 31.92
CA ASP A 21 44.42 43.27 32.39
C ASP A 21 44.35 44.63 31.69
N LEU A 22 44.04 44.68 30.38
CA LEU A 22 43.87 45.92 29.63
C LEU A 22 42.69 46.76 30.14
N ILE A 23 41.58 46.11 30.51
CA ILE A 23 40.39 46.77 31.06
C ILE A 23 40.65 47.31 32.46
N THR A 24 41.24 46.50 33.34
CA THR A 24 41.46 46.86 34.76
C THR A 24 42.54 47.93 34.94
N ASN A 25 43.50 48.02 34.01
CA ASN A 25 44.55 49.06 34.03
C ASN A 25 44.17 50.33 33.27
N SER A 26 42.94 50.45 32.76
CA SER A 26 42.49 51.66 32.05
C SER A 26 42.19 52.79 33.03
N ASP A 27 42.57 54.02 32.67
CA ASP A 27 42.27 55.23 33.47
C ASP A 27 40.76 55.48 33.64
N GLY A 28 39.94 54.92 32.74
CA GLY A 28 38.47 55.00 32.78
C GLY A 28 37.78 53.81 33.46
N TYR A 29 38.53 52.94 34.15
CA TYR A 29 37.94 51.77 34.82
C TYR A 29 37.08 52.17 36.02
N ASP A 30 35.81 51.77 35.98
CA ASP A 30 34.88 51.85 37.11
C ASP A 30 34.24 50.49 37.33
N GLU A 31 34.35 49.96 38.55
CA GLU A 31 33.95 48.57 38.85
C GLU A 31 32.43 48.38 38.73
N GLU A 32 31.64 49.36 39.14
CA GLU A 32 30.17 49.30 39.11
C GLU A 32 29.66 49.37 37.66
N PHE A 33 30.19 50.32 36.88
CA PHE A 33 29.92 50.45 35.45
C PHE A 33 30.32 49.20 34.66
N VAL A 34 31.54 48.67 34.88
CA VAL A 34 32.02 47.47 34.19
C VAL A 34 31.14 46.26 34.53
N LYS A 35 30.72 46.14 35.78
CA LYS A 35 29.82 45.07 36.23
C LYS A 35 28.45 45.18 35.58
N ASP A 36 27.89 46.38 35.48
CA ASP A 36 26.60 46.62 34.84
C ASP A 36 26.64 46.32 33.34
N VAL A 37 27.66 46.80 32.63
CA VAL A 37 27.87 46.50 31.20
C VAL A 37 28.05 44.99 30.99
N LEU A 38 28.81 44.31 31.86
CA LEU A 38 28.99 42.87 31.77
C LEU A 38 27.68 42.10 32.03
N ASN A 39 26.87 42.53 32.99
CA ASN A 39 25.55 41.94 33.25
C ASN A 39 24.65 42.05 32.03
N VAL A 40 24.58 43.22 31.38
CA VAL A 40 23.81 43.42 30.14
C VAL A 40 24.30 42.49 29.02
N ILE A 41 25.62 42.37 28.83
CA ILE A 41 26.19 41.47 27.81
C ILE A 41 25.86 40.00 28.12
N VAL A 42 25.91 39.59 29.39
CA VAL A 42 25.57 38.24 29.81
C VAL A 42 24.08 37.97 29.59
N GLU A 43 23.20 38.90 29.94
CA GLU A 43 21.76 38.79 29.70
C GLU A 43 21.42 38.71 28.21
N GLU A 44 22.01 39.56 27.37
CA GLU A 44 21.81 39.56 25.92
C GLU A 44 22.25 38.22 25.30
N ARG A 45 23.43 37.73 25.67
CA ARG A 45 23.94 36.44 25.19
C ARG A 45 23.08 35.28 25.66
N THR A 46 22.71 35.26 26.93
CA THR A 46 21.84 34.23 27.51
C THR A 46 20.48 34.21 26.82
N THR A 47 19.91 35.39 26.55
CA THR A 47 18.62 35.52 25.85
C THR A 47 18.73 35.05 24.40
N THR A 48 19.80 35.45 23.70
CA THR A 48 20.08 35.03 22.32
C THR A 48 20.27 33.51 22.22
N GLU A 49 21.01 32.91 23.15
CA GLU A 49 21.23 31.46 23.21
C GLU A 49 19.92 30.70 23.47
N LYS A 50 19.11 31.17 24.43
CA LYS A 50 17.78 30.60 24.69
C LYS A 50 16.88 30.69 23.46
N GLN A 51 16.90 31.81 22.75
CA GLN A 51 16.07 32.00 21.56
C GLN A 51 16.52 31.09 20.40
N LYS A 52 17.82 30.93 20.19
CA LYS A 52 18.37 29.97 19.22
C LYS A 52 18.05 28.52 19.60
N ALA A 53 18.12 28.17 20.89
CA ALA A 53 17.75 26.84 21.36
C ALA A 53 16.27 26.54 21.12
N MET A 54 15.39 27.50 21.40
CA MET A 54 13.95 27.39 21.14
C MET A 54 13.65 27.25 19.64
N GLU A 55 14.28 28.05 18.79
CA GLU A 55 14.12 27.96 17.33
C GLU A 55 14.59 26.60 16.79
N LEU A 56 15.69 26.05 17.34
CA LEU A 56 16.19 24.73 16.97
C LEU A 56 15.21 23.62 17.38
N GLU A 57 14.65 23.73 18.59
CA GLU A 57 13.66 22.78 19.10
C GLU A 57 12.38 22.80 18.24
N ASP A 58 11.89 23.99 17.88
CA ASP A 58 10.72 24.14 17.01
C ASP A 58 10.98 23.58 15.59
N LYS A 59 12.18 23.81 15.04
CA LYS A 59 12.59 23.18 13.77
C LYS A 59 12.63 21.66 13.88
N GLN A 60 13.16 21.11 14.97
CA GLN A 60 13.18 19.66 15.19
C GLN A 60 11.77 19.08 15.32
N LYS A 61 10.86 19.76 16.03
CA LYS A 61 9.45 19.37 16.12
C LYS A 61 8.77 19.42 14.76
N ALA A 62 8.98 20.47 13.97
CA ALA A 62 8.41 20.59 12.63
C ALA A 62 8.90 19.46 11.70
N VAL A 63 10.19 19.11 11.76
CA VAL A 63 10.74 17.97 11.01
C VAL A 63 10.13 16.65 11.48
N ALA A 64 9.99 16.44 12.79
CA ALA A 64 9.38 15.23 13.33
C ALA A 64 7.91 15.06 12.90
N VAL A 65 7.14 16.16 12.88
CA VAL A 65 5.76 16.18 12.39
C VAL A 65 5.72 15.88 10.89
N ALA A 66 6.58 16.49 10.09
CA ALA A 66 6.65 16.22 8.65
C ALA A 66 7.00 14.75 8.35
N GLN A 67 7.98 14.18 9.07
CA GLN A 67 8.31 12.76 8.96
C GLN A 67 7.15 11.85 9.39
N GLN A 68 6.40 12.24 10.42
CA GLN A 68 5.23 11.49 10.83
C GLN A 68 4.14 11.52 9.75
N GLN A 69 3.86 12.69 9.17
CA GLN A 69 2.92 12.83 8.07
C GLN A 69 3.34 12.02 6.83
N GLU A 70 4.63 11.99 6.51
CA GLU A 70 5.17 11.18 5.42
C GLU A 70 4.96 9.68 5.68
N ARG A 71 5.26 9.20 6.90
CA ARG A 71 4.99 7.81 7.29
C ARG A 71 3.50 7.47 7.25
N GLU A 72 2.63 8.38 7.71
CA GLU A 72 1.17 8.20 7.65
C GLU A 72 0.68 8.12 6.20
N PHE A 73 1.22 8.96 5.31
CA PHE A 73 0.91 8.91 3.88
C PHE A 73 1.40 7.61 3.22
N GLU A 74 2.60 7.14 3.54
CA GLU A 74 3.10 5.86 3.05
C GLU A 74 2.24 4.68 3.53
N LEU A 75 1.83 4.70 4.80
CA LEU A 75 0.93 3.69 5.36
C LEU A 75 -0.44 3.72 4.69
N GLU A 76 -1.01 4.90 4.44
CA GLU A 76 -2.29 5.01 3.75
C GLU A 76 -2.17 4.54 2.28
N LYS A 77 -1.06 4.85 1.61
CA LYS A 77 -0.78 4.32 0.27
C LYS A 77 -0.70 2.79 0.27
N LEU A 78 0.01 2.19 1.24
CA LEU A 78 0.06 0.73 1.39
C LEU A 78 -1.30 0.15 1.75
N ARG A 79 -2.10 0.83 2.57
CA ARG A 79 -3.47 0.44 2.91
C ARG A 79 -4.35 0.43 1.68
N ILE A 80 -4.32 1.48 0.87
CA ILE A 80 -5.06 1.57 -0.40
C ILE A 80 -4.55 0.49 -1.36
N GLN A 81 -3.23 0.25 -1.47
CA GLN A 81 -2.70 -0.83 -2.31
C GLN A 81 -3.17 -2.20 -1.83
N LEU A 82 -3.18 -2.46 -0.52
CA LEU A 82 -3.71 -3.67 0.07
C LEU A 82 -5.22 -3.77 -0.10
N GLU A 83 -5.95 -2.66 -0.06
CA GLU A 83 -7.39 -2.62 -0.28
C GLU A 83 -7.72 -2.85 -1.75
N MET A 84 -6.97 -2.25 -2.68
CA MET A 84 -7.02 -2.57 -4.12
C MET A 84 -6.63 -4.02 -4.36
N GLN A 85 -5.62 -4.53 -3.65
CA GLN A 85 -5.25 -5.93 -3.69
C GLN A 85 -6.33 -6.80 -3.06
N LYS A 86 -7.06 -6.36 -2.04
CA LYS A 86 -8.22 -7.05 -1.44
C LYS A 86 -9.54 -6.78 -2.18
N LEU A 87 -9.55 -5.89 -3.16
CA LEU A 87 -10.62 -5.73 -4.14
C LEU A 87 -10.31 -6.66 -5.32
N SER A 88 -9.04 -6.84 -5.67
CA SER A 88 -8.55 -7.88 -6.59
C SER A 88 -8.34 -9.26 -5.94
N GLN A 89 -8.38 -9.33 -4.61
CA GLN A 89 -8.35 -10.52 -3.73
C GLN A 89 -9.43 -10.38 -2.67
N ALA A 90 -10.54 -9.70 -3.01
CA ALA A 90 -11.80 -10.01 -2.35
C ALA A 90 -11.99 -11.53 -2.55
N PRO A 91 -13.05 -12.16 -2.07
CA PRO A 91 -13.66 -13.07 -3.01
C PRO A 91 -14.04 -12.24 -4.26
N VAL A 92 -13.08 -11.96 -5.16
CA VAL A 92 -13.06 -12.72 -6.38
C VAL A 92 -13.35 -14.14 -5.90
N VAL A 93 -14.65 -14.45 -5.79
CA VAL A 93 -15.20 -15.49 -6.63
C VAL A 93 -14.37 -15.33 -7.89
N SER A 94 -13.28 -16.08 -7.96
CA SER A 94 -12.41 -16.17 -9.10
C SER A 94 -13.32 -16.73 -10.19
N GLN A 95 -14.15 -15.84 -10.73
CA GLN A 95 -14.11 -15.52 -12.13
C GLN A 95 -12.69 -14.93 -12.39
N GLN A 96 -11.56 -15.61 -12.13
CA GLN A 96 -11.20 -16.72 -13.02
C GLN A 96 -12.39 -17.10 -13.89
N LEU A 97 -12.57 -16.29 -14.92
CA LEU A 97 -12.67 -16.90 -16.23
C LEU A 97 -11.39 -17.75 -16.49
N GLU A 98 -10.93 -18.62 -15.57
CA GLU A 98 -10.95 -20.05 -15.90
C GLU A 98 -12.40 -20.33 -16.20
N ASN A 99 -12.77 -19.91 -17.42
CA ASN A 99 -14.04 -20.20 -18.01
C ASN A 99 -14.17 -21.69 -17.74
N PRO A 100 -15.14 -22.15 -16.92
CA PRO A 100 -15.19 -23.57 -16.62
C PRO A 100 -15.29 -24.33 -17.93
N LYS A 101 -15.73 -23.69 -19.04
CA LYS A 101 -15.67 -24.18 -20.42
C LYS A 101 -14.25 -24.49 -20.88
N LEU A 102 -13.28 -23.60 -20.64
CA LEU A 102 -11.87 -23.80 -21.01
C LEU A 102 -11.23 -24.94 -20.22
N GLU A 103 -11.50 -25.05 -18.92
CA GLU A 103 -11.00 -26.16 -18.09
C GLU A 103 -11.74 -27.47 -18.38
N LEU A 104 -13.07 -27.44 -18.61
CA LEU A 104 -13.83 -28.61 -19.03
C LEU A 104 -13.38 -29.14 -20.40
N ASN A 105 -13.17 -28.25 -21.37
CA ASN A 105 -12.70 -28.62 -22.71
C ASN A 105 -11.26 -29.18 -22.70
N ARG A 106 -10.48 -28.88 -21.65
CA ARG A 106 -9.15 -29.46 -21.43
C ARG A 106 -9.21 -30.84 -20.78
N ILE A 107 -10.19 -31.05 -19.90
CA ILE A 107 -10.26 -32.21 -19.00
C ILE A 107 -11.20 -33.31 -19.55
N ILE A 108 -12.26 -32.93 -20.27
CA ILE A 108 -13.23 -33.85 -20.88
C ILE A 108 -12.80 -34.10 -22.34
N PRO A 109 -12.51 -35.36 -22.71
CA PRO A 109 -12.28 -35.74 -24.11
C PRO A 109 -13.47 -35.36 -24.98
N ARG A 110 -13.26 -35.04 -26.26
CA ARG A 110 -14.39 -34.81 -27.17
C ARG A 110 -15.10 -36.14 -27.44
N PHE A 111 -16.43 -36.14 -27.38
CA PHE A 111 -17.23 -37.33 -27.67
C PHE A 111 -17.12 -37.73 -29.16
N ASN A 112 -16.81 -38.99 -29.40
CA ASN A 112 -16.79 -39.64 -30.71
C ASN A 112 -17.94 -40.64 -30.83
N SER A 113 -18.96 -40.31 -31.62
CA SER A 113 -20.16 -41.16 -31.80
C SER A 113 -19.90 -42.54 -32.42
N LYS A 114 -18.70 -42.82 -32.95
CA LYS A 114 -18.32 -44.13 -33.52
C LYS A 114 -17.62 -45.06 -32.54
N GLU A 115 -16.98 -44.50 -31.50
CA GLU A 115 -16.07 -45.23 -30.62
C GLU A 115 -16.47 -45.13 -29.15
N ASP A 116 -17.10 -44.03 -28.75
CA ASP A 116 -17.45 -43.75 -27.36
C ASP A 116 -18.89 -44.19 -27.04
N GLU A 117 -19.05 -44.84 -25.88
CA GLU A 117 -20.35 -45.14 -25.31
C GLU A 117 -20.91 -43.92 -24.58
N MET A 118 -22.13 -43.49 -24.94
CA MET A 118 -22.73 -42.26 -24.41
C MET A 118 -22.91 -42.28 -22.89
N GLY A 119 -23.28 -43.42 -22.29
CA GLY A 119 -23.42 -43.55 -20.84
C GLY A 119 -22.09 -43.42 -20.08
N LEU A 120 -21.00 -43.95 -20.64
CA LEU A 120 -19.67 -43.79 -20.08
C LEU A 120 -19.22 -42.34 -20.15
N TYR A 121 -19.46 -41.68 -21.28
CA TYR A 121 -19.14 -40.27 -21.48
C TYR A 121 -19.87 -39.37 -20.45
N LEU A 122 -21.18 -39.57 -20.26
CA LEU A 122 -21.97 -38.82 -19.29
C LEU A 122 -21.46 -39.04 -17.86
N THR A 123 -21.08 -40.26 -17.51
CA THR A 123 -20.51 -40.57 -16.20
C THR A 123 -19.19 -39.82 -15.95
N ILE A 124 -18.32 -39.77 -16.96
CA ILE A 124 -17.06 -39.00 -16.88
C ILE A 124 -17.37 -37.51 -16.74
N PHE A 125 -18.29 -36.99 -17.56
CA PHE A 125 -18.72 -35.60 -17.51
C PHE A 125 -19.22 -35.20 -16.13
N GLU A 126 -20.14 -35.97 -15.53
CA GLU A 126 -20.70 -35.70 -14.20
C GLU A 126 -19.61 -35.67 -13.12
N ARG A 127 -18.66 -36.60 -13.18
CA ARG A 127 -17.57 -36.67 -12.22
C ARG A 127 -16.67 -35.44 -12.31
N GLN A 128 -16.34 -34.99 -13.52
CA GLN A 128 -15.50 -33.81 -13.71
C GLN A 128 -16.24 -32.51 -13.38
N ALA A 129 -17.53 -32.42 -13.72
CA ALA A 129 -18.36 -31.27 -13.35
C ALA A 129 -18.50 -31.14 -11.82
N LYS A 130 -18.69 -32.26 -11.11
CA LYS A 130 -18.68 -32.30 -9.64
C LYS A 130 -17.31 -31.96 -9.06
N PHE A 131 -16.22 -32.50 -9.63
CA PHE A 131 -14.86 -32.21 -9.19
C PHE A 131 -14.52 -30.72 -9.28
N LEU A 132 -15.00 -30.05 -10.34
CA LEU A 132 -14.83 -28.62 -10.56
C LEU A 132 -15.90 -27.75 -9.87
N ASN A 133 -16.80 -28.34 -9.06
CA ASN A 133 -17.92 -27.66 -8.40
C ASN A 133 -18.79 -26.81 -9.34
N ILE A 134 -19.04 -27.30 -10.55
CA ILE A 134 -19.86 -26.60 -11.54
C ILE A 134 -21.33 -26.66 -11.12
N PRO A 135 -22.07 -25.53 -11.11
CA PRO A 135 -23.49 -25.54 -10.78
C PRO A 135 -24.31 -26.40 -11.76
N GLU A 136 -25.12 -27.33 -11.25
CA GLU A 136 -25.94 -28.27 -12.05
C GLU A 136 -26.80 -27.58 -13.11
N LYS A 137 -27.34 -26.40 -12.78
CA LYS A 137 -28.11 -25.53 -13.72
C LYS A 137 -27.35 -25.13 -14.99
N THR A 138 -26.03 -25.29 -15.01
CA THR A 138 -25.17 -24.96 -16.17
C THR A 138 -24.66 -26.20 -16.89
N TRP A 139 -24.87 -27.41 -16.36
CA TRP A 139 -24.32 -28.65 -16.91
C TRP A 139 -24.79 -28.93 -18.33
N THR A 140 -26.06 -28.68 -18.64
CA THR A 140 -26.61 -28.84 -20.00
C THR A 140 -25.88 -27.98 -21.02
N ALA A 141 -25.62 -26.71 -20.70
CA ALA A 141 -24.88 -25.81 -21.58
C ALA A 141 -23.42 -26.26 -21.83
N TYR A 142 -22.78 -26.85 -20.81
CA TYR A 142 -21.45 -27.44 -20.93
C TYR A 142 -21.44 -28.73 -21.75
N LEU A 143 -22.43 -29.60 -21.51
CA LEU A 143 -22.60 -30.85 -22.22
C LEU A 143 -22.81 -30.59 -23.72
N ILE A 144 -23.72 -29.69 -24.08
CA ILE A 144 -23.97 -29.30 -25.48
C ILE A 144 -22.70 -28.81 -26.17
N GLY A 145 -21.86 -28.03 -25.48
CA GLY A 145 -20.58 -27.54 -26.03
C GLY A 145 -19.51 -28.62 -26.23
N SER A 146 -19.68 -29.78 -25.59
CA SER A 146 -18.73 -30.91 -25.65
C SER A 146 -19.15 -32.00 -26.65
N LEU A 147 -20.40 -31.99 -27.08
CA LEU A 147 -20.98 -32.96 -28.00
C LEU A 147 -20.83 -32.54 -29.47
N PRO A 148 -20.80 -33.49 -30.41
CA PRO A 148 -20.89 -33.21 -31.84
C PRO A 148 -22.16 -32.41 -32.21
N PRO A 149 -22.13 -31.58 -33.27
CA PRO A 149 -23.24 -30.75 -33.69
C PRO A 149 -24.56 -31.50 -33.89
N ASP A 150 -24.50 -32.72 -34.41
CA ASP A 150 -25.69 -33.53 -34.70
C ASP A 150 -26.48 -33.88 -33.42
N ILE A 151 -25.78 -34.15 -32.32
CA ILE A 151 -26.38 -34.47 -31.01
C ILE A 151 -26.82 -33.19 -30.30
N ALA A 152 -25.99 -32.14 -30.35
CA ALA A 152 -26.34 -30.83 -29.81
C ALA A 152 -27.63 -30.26 -30.42
N GLN A 153 -27.86 -30.48 -31.72
CA GLN A 153 -29.08 -30.08 -32.40
C GLN A 153 -30.32 -30.86 -31.98
N LEU A 154 -30.19 -32.13 -31.57
CA LEU A 154 -31.31 -32.89 -31.02
C LEU A 154 -31.80 -32.26 -29.72
N ILE A 155 -30.87 -31.91 -28.84
CA ILE A 155 -31.18 -31.25 -27.55
C ILE A 155 -31.78 -29.85 -27.77
N ALA A 156 -31.32 -29.12 -28.78
CA ALA A 156 -31.81 -27.77 -29.09
C ALA A 156 -33.23 -27.73 -29.70
N ARG A 157 -33.80 -28.88 -30.10
CA ARG A 157 -35.18 -28.96 -30.62
C ARG A 157 -36.23 -29.08 -29.54
N GLU A 158 -35.81 -29.41 -28.31
CA GLU A 158 -36.68 -29.50 -27.15
C GLU A 158 -37.06 -28.10 -26.62
N ASP A 159 -38.16 -28.02 -25.89
CA ASP A 159 -38.55 -26.78 -25.21
C ASP A 159 -37.45 -26.31 -24.25
N GLU A 160 -37.31 -24.99 -24.07
CA GLU A 160 -36.19 -24.40 -23.29
C GLU A 160 -36.10 -24.95 -21.86
N ASN A 161 -37.24 -25.24 -21.23
CA ASN A 161 -37.30 -25.84 -19.90
C ASN A 161 -36.74 -27.27 -19.87
N ASP A 162 -36.92 -28.02 -20.95
CA ASP A 162 -36.53 -29.43 -21.06
C ASP A 162 -35.07 -29.54 -21.51
N ALA A 163 -34.62 -28.68 -22.42
CA ALA A 163 -33.23 -28.56 -22.84
C ALA A 163 -32.29 -28.08 -21.71
N GLN A 164 -32.81 -27.34 -20.73
CA GLN A 164 -32.04 -26.92 -19.55
C GLN A 164 -31.99 -27.97 -18.44
N ASN A 165 -32.89 -28.98 -18.46
CA ASN A 165 -32.95 -30.02 -17.44
C ASN A 165 -31.98 -31.17 -17.76
N TYR A 166 -30.91 -31.27 -16.98
CA TYR A 166 -29.87 -32.28 -17.20
C TYR A 166 -30.39 -33.72 -17.16
N GLU A 167 -31.31 -34.05 -16.25
CA GLU A 167 -31.86 -35.42 -16.15
C GLU A 167 -32.71 -35.79 -17.37
N LYS A 168 -33.48 -34.83 -17.91
CA LYS A 168 -34.22 -35.04 -19.16
C LYS A 168 -33.28 -35.25 -20.35
N VAL A 169 -32.27 -34.40 -20.48
CA VAL A 169 -31.25 -34.50 -21.55
C VAL A 169 -30.51 -35.83 -21.45
N LYS A 170 -30.10 -36.23 -20.23
CA LYS A 170 -29.46 -37.53 -19.97
C LYS A 170 -30.33 -38.70 -20.39
N GLY A 171 -31.62 -38.68 -20.05
CA GLY A 171 -32.57 -39.72 -20.46
C GLY A 171 -32.86 -39.75 -21.95
N MET A 172 -32.63 -38.64 -22.67
CA MET A 172 -32.79 -38.56 -24.13
C MET A 172 -31.58 -39.12 -24.88
N LEU A 173 -30.39 -39.04 -24.27
CA LEU A 173 -29.12 -39.49 -24.83
C LEU A 173 -28.82 -40.97 -24.57
N LEU A 174 -29.52 -41.60 -23.62
CA LEU A 174 -29.38 -43.01 -23.22
C LEU A 174 -30.49 -43.86 -23.83
#